data_AF-A0A8J7AYQ7-F1
#
_entry.id   AF-A0A8J7AYQ7-F1
#
_cell.length_a   1.000
_cell.length_b   1.000
_cell.length_c   1.000
_cell.angle_alpha   90.00
_cell.angle_beta   90.00
_cell.angle_gamma   90.00
#
_symmetry.space_group_name_H-M   'P 1'
#
loop_
_entity.id
_entity.type
_entity.pdbx_description
1 polymer ?
#
loop_
_entity_poly.entity_id
_entity_poly.type
_entity_poly.pdbx_seq_one_letter_code
_entity_poly.pdbx_strand_id
1 'polypeptide(L)'
;MTLNSQALPNYERHLLAAMAYFLGRDPEAQAKACLCMYLRQAEPRIMAQVRYYAHQISSQTGQRVEAYDLLQMIVESPDAVTAALPHLGRVHDDNQPDVFS
;
A
#
# COMPACT_ATOMS: atom_id res chain seq x y z
N MET A 1 9.55 -2.77 -6.90
CA MET A 1 8.40 -3.31 -7.65
C MET A 1 8.09 -2.33 -8.78
N THR A 2 8.20 -2.74 -10.03
CA THR A 2 7.93 -1.89 -11.21
C THR A 2 6.42 -1.87 -11.47
N LEU A 3 5.80 -0.69 -11.52
CA LEU A 3 4.37 -0.57 -11.80
C LEU A 3 4.13 -0.86 -13.29
N ASN A 4 3.52 -2.00 -13.62
CA ASN A 4 3.12 -2.30 -14.98
C ASN A 4 1.75 -1.68 -15.30
N SER A 5 1.74 -0.49 -15.88
CA SER A 5 0.50 0.21 -16.26
C SER A 5 -0.31 -0.52 -17.34
N GLN A 6 0.25 -1.51 -18.03
CA GLN A 6 -0.49 -2.36 -18.97
C GLN A 6 -1.43 -3.35 -18.27
N ALA A 7 -1.25 -3.58 -16.96
CA ALA A 7 -2.11 -4.46 -16.16
C ALA A 7 -3.34 -3.73 -15.59
N LEU A 8 -3.56 -2.46 -15.94
CA LEU A 8 -4.77 -1.73 -15.52
C LEU A 8 -5.99 -2.16 -16.36
N PRO A 9 -7.20 -2.20 -15.76
CA PRO A 9 -8.42 -2.40 -16.53
C PRO A 9 -8.58 -1.31 -17.60
N ASN A 10 -9.33 -1.65 -18.66
CA ASN A 10 -9.39 -0.84 -19.89
C ASN A 10 -9.83 0.60 -19.63
N TYR A 11 -10.77 0.83 -18.72
CA TYR A 11 -11.31 2.16 -18.44
C TYR A 11 -10.26 3.06 -17.76
N GLU A 12 -9.63 2.58 -16.70
CA GLU A 12 -8.58 3.26 -15.94
C GLU A 12 -7.38 3.57 -16.82
N ARG A 13 -7.01 2.65 -17.71
CA ARG A 13 -5.94 2.87 -18.68
C ARG A 13 -6.27 4.05 -19.63
N HIS A 14 -7.50 4.14 -20.12
CA HIS A 14 -7.92 5.25 -20.96
C HIS A 14 -7.94 6.58 -20.20
N LEU A 15 -8.43 6.59 -18.95
CA LEU A 15 -8.41 7.78 -18.10
C LEU A 15 -6.99 8.26 -17.82
N LEU A 16 -6.07 7.35 -17.49
CA LEU A 16 -4.66 7.66 -17.27
C LEU A 16 -4.02 8.26 -18.53
N ALA A 17 -4.27 7.64 -19.70
CA ALA A 17 -3.73 8.12 -20.97
C ALA A 17 -4.26 9.52 -21.32
N ALA A 18 -5.56 9.77 -21.15
CA ALA A 18 -6.17 11.08 -21.38
C ALA A 18 -5.58 12.15 -20.45
N MET A 19 -5.46 11.85 -19.16
CA MET A 19 -4.88 12.77 -18.19
C MET A 19 -3.41 13.07 -18.47
N ALA A 20 -2.61 12.06 -18.82
CA ALA A 20 -1.21 12.24 -19.20
C ALA A 20 -1.08 13.14 -20.46
N TYR A 21 -1.92 12.90 -21.46
CA TYR A 21 -1.98 13.71 -22.69
C TYR A 21 -2.29 15.18 -22.39
N PHE A 22 -3.36 15.47 -21.64
CA PHE A 22 -3.75 16.85 -21.34
C PHE A 22 -2.73 17.60 -20.46
N LEU A 23 -1.97 16.88 -19.64
CA LEU A 23 -0.92 17.45 -18.79
C LEU A 23 0.46 17.49 -19.49
N GLY A 24 0.59 16.96 -20.71
CA GLY A 24 1.86 16.87 -21.43
C GLY A 24 2.92 16.03 -20.70
N ARG A 25 2.48 14.95 -20.02
CA ARG A 25 3.35 14.11 -19.19
C ARG A 25 3.51 12.71 -19.79
N ASP A 26 4.64 12.09 -19.46
CA ASP A 26 4.83 10.66 -19.65
C ASP A 26 3.77 9.86 -18.85
N PRO A 27 3.06 8.90 -19.47
CA PRO A 27 2.02 8.13 -18.79
C PRO A 27 2.48 7.37 -17.55
N GLU A 28 3.72 6.84 -17.54
CA GLU A 28 4.25 6.12 -16.38
C GLU A 28 4.56 7.09 -15.23
N ALA A 29 5.15 8.26 -15.53
CA ALA A 29 5.34 9.33 -14.56
C ALA A 29 4.00 9.82 -13.98
N GLN A 30 2.97 9.94 -14.81
CA GLN A 30 1.64 10.33 -14.35
C GLN A 30 1.00 9.24 -13.47
N ALA A 31 1.16 7.96 -13.80
CA ALA A 31 0.68 6.85 -12.97
C ALA A 31 1.32 6.89 -11.57
N LYS A 32 2.64 7.10 -11.50
CA LYS A 32 3.36 7.28 -10.23
C LYS A 32 2.84 8.48 -9.45
N ALA A 33 2.58 9.61 -10.13
CA ALA A 33 2.03 10.80 -9.48
C ALA A 33 0.64 10.54 -8.89
N CYS A 34 -0.24 9.85 -9.62
CA CYS A 34 -1.56 9.45 -9.15
C CYS A 34 -1.47 8.54 -7.91
N LEU A 35 -0.59 7.54 -7.93
CA LEU A 35 -0.37 6.65 -6.79
C LEU A 35 0.13 7.44 -5.57
N CYS A 36 1.13 8.31 -5.74
CA CYS A 36 1.64 9.12 -4.64
C CYS A 36 0.59 10.09 -4.08
N MET A 37 -0.28 10.64 -4.94
CA MET A 37 -1.39 11.49 -4.50
C MET A 37 -2.39 10.67 -3.67
N TYR A 38 -2.81 9.51 -4.17
CA TYR A 38 -3.73 8.63 -3.46
C TYR A 38 -3.18 8.19 -2.11
N LEU A 39 -1.91 7.76 -2.05
CA LEU A 39 -1.26 7.35 -0.80
C LEU A 39 -1.22 8.49 0.22
N ARG A 40 -0.94 9.73 -0.19
CA ARG A 40 -0.98 10.90 0.70
C ARG A 40 -2.38 11.20 1.21
N GLN A 41 -3.40 11.08 0.36
CA GLN A 41 -4.79 11.27 0.77
C GLN A 41 -5.27 10.16 1.73
N ALA A 42 -4.78 8.93 1.54
CA ALA A 42 -5.11 7.78 2.38
C ALA A 42 -4.26 7.68 3.65
N GLU A 43 -3.17 8.44 3.76
CA GLU A 43 -2.19 8.38 4.86
C GLU A 43 -2.84 8.34 6.24
N PRO A 44 -3.83 9.18 6.59
CA PRO A 44 -4.37 9.20 7.95
C PRO A 44 -5.01 7.86 8.34
N ARG A 45 -5.66 7.19 7.39
CA ARG A 45 -6.29 5.86 7.59
C ARG A 45 -5.23 4.78 7.70
N ILE A 46 -4.24 4.80 6.81
CA ILE A 46 -3.13 3.83 6.81
C ILE A 46 -2.38 3.94 8.15
N MET A 47 -1.97 5.15 8.53
CA MET A 47 -1.20 5.36 9.76
C MET A 47 -2.00 5.14 11.02
N ALA A 48 -3.34 5.26 11.00
CA ALA A 48 -4.17 4.86 12.13
C ALA A 48 -4.06 3.35 12.40
N GLN A 49 -4.12 2.52 11.35
CA GLN A 49 -3.94 1.07 11.48
C GLN A 49 -2.52 0.72 11.92
N VAL A 50 -1.51 1.36 11.32
CA VAL A 50 -0.11 1.14 11.69
C VAL A 50 0.13 1.50 13.16
N ARG A 51 -0.38 2.64 13.64
CA ARG A 51 -0.28 3.02 15.07
C ARG A 51 -0.92 1.99 15.99
N TYR A 52 -2.11 1.49 15.63
CA TYR A 52 -2.80 0.48 16.40
C TYR A 52 -1.96 -0.80 16.54
N TYR A 53 -1.43 -1.31 15.43
CA TYR A 53 -0.65 -2.55 15.45
C TYR A 53 0.74 -2.38 16.07
N ALA A 54 1.38 -1.23 15.92
CA ALA A 54 2.63 -0.92 16.61
C ALA A 54 2.43 -0.91 18.13
N HIS A 55 1.32 -0.34 18.59
CA HIS A 55 0.94 -0.40 20.00
C HIS A 55 0.68 -1.85 20.46
N GLN A 56 -0.04 -2.63 19.65
CA GLN A 56 -0.30 -4.03 19.96
C GLN A 56 0.98 -4.87 20.11
N ILE A 57 1.93 -4.75 19.17
CA ILE A 57 3.25 -5.41 19.26
C ILE A 57 3.97 -4.96 20.54
N SER A 58 3.92 -3.66 20.84
CA SER A 58 4.55 -3.11 22.04
C SER A 58 3.98 -3.72 23.33
N SER A 59 2.66 -3.84 23.40
CA SER A 59 1.98 -4.43 24.55
C SER A 59 2.26 -5.92 24.71
N GLN A 60 2.43 -6.66 23.61
CA GLN A 60 2.66 -8.11 23.63
C GLN A 60 4.12 -8.47 23.95
N THR A 61 5.07 -7.67 23.45
CA THR A 61 6.51 -7.96 23.58
C THR A 61 7.18 -7.21 24.74
N GLY A 62 6.56 -6.15 25.25
CA GLY A 62 7.17 -5.23 26.22
C GLY A 62 8.23 -4.29 25.61
N GLN A 63 8.57 -4.46 24.33
CA GLN A 63 9.47 -3.58 23.60
C GLN A 63 8.66 -2.51 22.87
N ARG A 64 9.00 -1.24 23.08
CA ARG A 64 8.35 -0.13 22.37
C ARG A 64 8.63 -0.20 20.87
N VAL A 65 7.56 -0.19 20.08
CA VAL A 65 7.55 -0.10 18.61
C VAL A 65 6.70 1.09 18.23
N GLU A 66 7.28 2.05 17.52
CA GLU A 66 6.55 3.20 17.00
C GLU A 66 5.97 2.91 15.61
N ALA A 67 5.02 3.74 15.18
CA ALA A 67 4.37 3.55 13.89
C ALA A 67 5.35 3.58 12.70
N TYR A 68 6.35 4.46 12.74
CA TYR A 68 7.37 4.52 11.69
C TYR A 68 8.31 3.31 11.72
N ASP A 69 8.58 2.75 12.89
CA ASP A 69 9.35 1.51 12.99
C ASP A 69 8.58 0.36 12.33
N LEU A 70 7.27 0.26 12.61
CA LEU A 70 6.44 -0.76 11.99
C LEU A 70 6.33 -0.58 10.47
N LEU A 71 6.22 0.66 9.97
CA LEU A 71 6.29 0.91 8.52
C LEU A 71 7.58 0.37 7.91
N GLN A 72 8.72 0.66 8.54
CA GLN A 72 10.02 0.21 8.06
C GLN A 72 10.11 -1.31 8.12
N MET A 73 9.67 -1.94 9.21
CA MET A 73 9.62 -3.40 9.36
C MET A 73 8.76 -4.06 8.28
N ILE A 74 7.62 -3.48 7.89
CA ILE A 74 6.77 -4.00 6.81
C ILE A 74 7.54 -4.00 5.48
N VAL A 75 8.35 -2.97 5.21
CA VAL A 75 9.12 -2.89 3.96
C VAL A 75 10.32 -3.85 3.98
N GLU A 76 11.00 -3.97 5.12
CA GLU A 76 12.23 -4.77 5.25
C GLU A 76 11.95 -6.27 5.42
N SER A 77 10.92 -6.62 6.21
CA SER A 77 10.58 -8.01 6.53
C SER A 77 9.08 -8.19 6.86
N PRO A 78 8.20 -8.28 5.83
CA PRO A 78 6.79 -8.56 6.02
C PRO A 78 6.50 -9.85 6.81
N ASP A 79 7.36 -10.87 6.67
CA ASP A 79 7.22 -12.15 7.35
C ASP A 79 7.44 -12.01 8.86
N ALA A 80 8.41 -11.18 9.28
CA ALA A 80 8.63 -10.89 10.70
C ALA A 80 7.43 -10.16 11.32
N VAL A 81 6.80 -9.24 10.57
CA VAL A 81 5.57 -8.56 11.00
C VAL A 81 4.40 -9.56 11.11
N THR A 82 4.28 -10.47 10.15
CA THR A 82 3.25 -11.52 10.17
C THR A 82 3.43 -12.45 11.39
N ALA A 83 4.67 -12.81 11.72
CA ALA A 83 4.98 -13.60 12.90
C ALA A 83 4.70 -12.84 14.21
N ALA A 84 4.96 -11.53 14.24
CA ALA A 84 4.67 -10.67 15.40
C ALA A 84 3.16 -10.41 15.58
N LEU A 85 2.36 -10.52 14.52
CA LEU A 85 0.92 -10.29 14.52
C LEU A 85 0.17 -11.49 13.88
N PRO A 86 0.18 -12.67 14.51
CA PRO A 86 -0.40 -13.89 13.91
C PRO A 86 -1.92 -13.81 13.70
N HIS A 87 -2.59 -12.86 14.36
CA HIS A 87 -4.03 -12.59 14.22
C HIS A 87 -4.35 -11.51 13.19
N LEU A 88 -3.35 -10.90 12.56
CA LEU A 88 -3.54 -9.95 11.48
C LEU A 88 -4.05 -10.73 10.26
N GLY A 89 -5.37 -10.82 10.14
CA GLY A 89 -6.01 -11.42 8.97
C GLY A 89 -5.68 -10.62 7.71
N ARG A 90 -5.28 -11.31 6.65
CA ARG A 90 -5.22 -10.71 5.31
C ARG A 90 -6.64 -10.62 4.77
N VAL A 91 -6.98 -9.48 4.17
CA VAL A 91 -8.30 -9.26 3.56
C VAL A 91 -8.41 -9.95 2.20
N HIS A 92 -7.29 -10.08 1.49
CA HIS A 92 -7.23 -10.80 0.23
C HIS A 92 -6.93 -12.28 0.46
N ASP A 93 -7.68 -13.14 -0.22
CA ASP A 93 -7.46 -14.58 -0.33
C ASP A 93 -6.66 -14.84 -1.60
N ASP A 94 -5.46 -15.40 -1.47
CA ASP A 94 -4.55 -15.66 -2.59
C ASP A 94 -5.15 -16.64 -3.63
N ASN A 95 -6.24 -17.35 -3.29
CA ASN A 95 -6.96 -18.24 -4.21
C ASN A 95 -8.09 -17.54 -4.98
N GLN A 96 -8.36 -16.26 -4.72
CA GLN A 96 -9.38 -15.49 -5.42
C GLN A 96 -8.74 -14.46 -6.35
N PRO A 97 -9.33 -14.19 -7.53
CA PRO A 97 -8.85 -13.12 -8.38
C PRO A 97 -8.93 -11.78 -7.64
N ASP A 98 -7.95 -10.91 -7.86
CA ASP A 98 -7.99 -9.55 -7.36
C ASP A 98 -9.23 -8.84 -7.94
N VAL A 99 -9.89 -8.03 -7.12
CA VAL A 99 -11.09 -7.28 -7.51
C VAL A 99 -10.84 -6.37 -8.72
N PHE A 100 -9.58 -5.99 -8.96
CA PHE A 100 -9.15 -5.14 -10.06
C PHE A 100 -8.40 -5.89 -11.16
N SER A 101 -8.30 -7.22 -11.10
CA SER A 101 -7.70 -8.06 -12.15
C SER A 101 -8.69 -8.51 -13.22
#